data_AF-A0A529QBJ1-F1
#
_entry.id   AF-A0A529QBJ1-F1
#
_cell.length_a   1.000
_cell.length_b   1.000
_cell.length_c   1.000
_cell.angle_alpha   90.00
_cell.angle_beta   90.00
_cell.angle_gamma   90.00
#
_symmetry.space_group_name_H-M   'P 1'
#
loop_
_entity.id
_entity.type
_entity.pdbx_description
1 polymer ?
#
loop_
_entity_poly.entity_id
_entity_poly.type
_entity_poly.pdbx_seq_one_letter_code
_entity_poly.pdbx_strand_id
1 'polypeptide(L)'
;MFDAYVEAGGNFFDTADLYTSGTAETWLGEFVAERGLRDKAVIATKFTFNAEPGNPNAGGNGRKNIMRAVDASLKRLGTDYIDLYLLHVWDRITPAEEVLRTLDDLVRAGKVRHIGLSDVPAWYAGRAQAIAELRGYEPVSALQLEYSLAERAIEHEYAPFATRHGAGIMVWSPLASGLL
;
A
#
# COMPACT_ATOMS: atom_id res chain seq x y z
N MET A 1 16.88 -11.96 -9.63
CA MET A 1 15.51 -12.24 -9.11
C MET A 1 14.46 -11.52 -9.94
N PHE A 2 14.49 -10.19 -10.03
CA PHE A 2 13.49 -9.44 -10.81
C PHE A 2 13.44 -9.82 -12.30
N ASP A 3 14.59 -10.08 -12.94
CA ASP A 3 14.61 -10.56 -14.33
C ASP A 3 13.79 -11.84 -14.51
N ALA A 4 14.08 -12.86 -13.71
CA ALA A 4 13.37 -14.13 -13.75
C ALA A 4 11.87 -13.99 -13.48
N TYR A 5 11.47 -13.09 -12.58
CA TYR A 5 10.06 -12.81 -12.30
C TYR A 5 9.34 -12.20 -13.51
N VAL A 6 9.94 -11.20 -14.14
CA VAL A 6 9.37 -10.54 -15.33
C VAL A 6 9.36 -11.47 -16.54
N GLU A 7 10.43 -12.23 -16.75
CA GLU A 7 10.53 -13.22 -17.83
C GLU A 7 9.49 -14.35 -17.69
N ALA A 8 9.10 -14.67 -16.45
CA ALA A 8 8.00 -15.59 -16.16
C ALA A 8 6.59 -14.95 -16.31
N GLY A 9 6.50 -13.68 -16.71
CA GLY A 9 5.24 -12.95 -16.92
C GLY A 9 4.74 -12.19 -15.69
N GLY A 10 5.53 -12.14 -14.62
CA GLY A 10 5.23 -11.32 -13.44
C GLY A 10 5.32 -9.82 -13.73
N ASN A 11 4.41 -9.04 -13.14
CA ASN A 11 4.37 -7.59 -13.35
C ASN A 11 3.96 -6.80 -12.11
N PHE A 12 3.69 -7.44 -10.97
CA PHE A 12 3.27 -6.78 -9.74
C PHE A 12 4.43 -6.76 -8.75
N PHE A 13 4.84 -5.56 -8.33
CA PHE A 13 5.94 -5.36 -7.41
C PHE A 13 5.45 -4.65 -6.17
N ASP A 14 5.79 -5.21 -5.01
CA ASP A 14 5.42 -4.66 -3.71
C ASP A 14 6.66 -4.18 -2.95
N THR A 15 6.57 -3.00 -2.34
CA THR A 15 7.63 -2.41 -1.51
C THR A 15 7.03 -1.52 -0.42
N ALA A 16 7.87 -0.80 0.33
CA ALA A 16 7.46 0.19 1.32
C ALA A 16 8.55 1.25 1.55
N ASP A 17 8.14 2.43 1.99
CA ASP A 17 9.03 3.55 2.29
C ASP A 17 10.11 3.24 3.34
N LEU A 18 9.81 2.36 4.30
CA LEU A 18 10.72 1.95 5.36
C LEU A 18 11.55 0.71 5.02
N TYR A 19 11.22 -0.06 3.97
CA TYR A 19 12.00 -1.25 3.65
C TYR A 19 13.44 -0.85 3.33
N THR A 20 14.36 -1.35 4.16
CA THR A 20 15.78 -1.00 4.16
C THR A 20 16.02 0.52 4.12
N SER A 21 15.22 1.28 4.87
CA SER A 21 15.25 2.75 4.92
C SER A 21 15.07 3.41 3.54
N GLY A 22 14.24 2.81 2.69
CA GLY A 22 13.86 3.32 1.37
C GLY A 22 14.72 2.80 0.22
N THR A 23 15.83 2.08 0.47
CA THR A 23 16.66 1.57 -0.62
C THR A 23 15.94 0.53 -1.48
N ALA A 24 14.95 -0.18 -0.92
CA ALA A 24 14.12 -1.10 -1.68
C ALA A 24 13.33 -0.40 -2.79
N GLU A 25 12.77 0.79 -2.52
CA GLU A 25 12.11 1.61 -3.55
C GLU A 25 13.08 2.12 -4.60
N THR A 26 14.28 2.56 -4.18
CA THR A 26 15.31 3.02 -5.11
C THR A 26 15.71 1.92 -6.08
N TRP A 27 16.05 0.73 -5.59
CA TRP A 27 16.46 -0.38 -6.45
C TRP A 27 15.34 -0.89 -7.36
N LEU A 28 14.09 -0.90 -6.87
CA LEU A 28 12.95 -1.24 -7.71
C LEU A 28 12.76 -0.20 -8.83
N GLY A 29 12.88 1.09 -8.50
CA GLY A 29 12.78 2.18 -9.48
C GLY A 29 13.85 2.11 -10.56
N GLU A 30 15.11 1.92 -10.16
CA GLU A 30 16.25 1.73 -11.06
C GLU A 30 16.02 0.54 -12.00
N PHE A 31 15.63 -0.62 -11.44
CA PHE A 31 15.32 -1.81 -12.24
C PHE A 31 14.20 -1.57 -13.27
N VAL A 32 13.09 -0.96 -12.85
CA VAL A 32 11.95 -0.68 -13.73
C VAL A 32 12.34 0.30 -14.85
N ALA A 33 13.14 1.32 -14.52
CA ALA A 33 13.62 2.32 -15.48
C ALA A 33 14.59 1.71 -16.49
N GLU A 34 15.61 0.97 -16.03
CA GLU A 34 16.61 0.31 -16.89
C GLU A 34 15.97 -0.66 -17.89
N ARG A 35 14.87 -1.30 -17.49
CA ARG A 35 14.14 -2.27 -18.34
C ARG A 35 13.02 -1.65 -19.15
N GLY A 36 12.75 -0.34 -19.00
CA GLY A 36 11.65 0.34 -19.69
C GLY A 36 10.28 -0.27 -19.37
N LEU A 37 10.08 -0.69 -18.12
CA LEU A 37 8.90 -1.47 -17.70
C LEU A 37 7.78 -0.63 -17.09
N ARG A 38 7.94 0.69 -16.93
CA ARG A 38 7.01 1.48 -16.11
C ARG A 38 5.55 1.29 -16.50
N ASP A 39 5.22 1.32 -17.79
CA ASP A 39 3.84 1.17 -18.28
C ASP A 39 3.31 -0.27 -18.23
N LYS A 40 4.19 -1.24 -17.96
CA LYS A 40 3.87 -2.68 -17.88
C LYS A 40 3.87 -3.19 -16.44
N ALA A 41 4.52 -2.48 -15.53
CA ALA A 41 4.66 -2.84 -14.12
C ALA A 41 3.54 -2.19 -13.30
N VAL A 42 3.00 -2.96 -12.36
CA VAL A 42 2.14 -2.48 -11.28
C VAL A 42 3.01 -2.33 -10.05
N ILE A 43 3.22 -1.10 -9.58
CA ILE A 43 4.03 -0.82 -8.40
C ILE A 43 3.11 -0.48 -7.22
N ALA A 44 3.20 -1.29 -6.17
CA ALA A 44 2.60 -1.05 -4.88
C ALA A 44 3.66 -0.57 -3.87
N THR A 45 3.37 0.49 -3.12
CA THR A 45 4.20 0.90 -1.98
C THR A 45 3.34 1.33 -0.80
N LYS A 46 3.95 1.36 0.38
CA LYS A 46 3.29 1.59 1.67
C LYS A 46 3.91 2.75 2.40
N PHE A 47 3.08 3.40 3.21
CA PHE A 47 3.49 4.41 4.18
C PHE A 47 2.81 4.13 5.51
N THR A 48 3.50 4.44 6.61
CA THR A 48 2.94 4.74 7.95
C THR A 48 4.12 4.98 8.88
N PHE A 49 5.16 4.16 8.79
CA PHE A 49 6.21 4.16 9.79
C PHE A 49 7.09 5.41 9.75
N ASN A 50 7.74 5.67 10.88
CA ASN A 50 8.64 6.80 11.05
C ASN A 50 10.10 6.36 10.85
N ALA A 51 10.73 6.85 9.79
CA ALA A 51 12.14 6.60 9.47
C ALA A 51 13.11 7.65 10.03
N GLU A 52 12.62 8.71 10.69
CA GLU A 52 13.40 9.86 11.12
C GLU A 52 13.32 10.04 12.65
N PRO A 53 14.30 9.49 13.40
CA PRO A 53 14.36 9.64 14.85
C PRO A 53 14.30 11.10 15.29
N GLY A 54 13.48 11.39 16.31
CA GLY A 54 13.31 12.74 16.85
C GLY A 54 12.31 13.63 16.11
N ASN A 55 11.82 13.23 14.94
CA ASN A 55 10.74 13.93 14.25
C ASN A 55 9.40 13.24 14.51
N PRO A 56 8.53 13.74 15.40
CA PRO A 56 7.23 13.10 15.68
C PRO A 56 6.27 13.16 14.48
N ASN A 57 6.55 14.02 13.50
CA ASN A 57 5.74 14.13 12.30
C ASN A 57 6.25 13.23 11.17
N ALA A 58 7.33 12.46 11.38
CA ALA A 58 7.97 11.65 10.34
C ALA A 58 7.28 10.31 10.04
N GLY A 59 6.16 10.01 10.71
CA GLY A 59 5.30 8.86 10.45
C GLY A 59 3.83 9.14 10.78
N GLY A 60 3.03 8.09 10.92
CA GLY A 60 1.60 8.11 11.19
C GLY A 60 0.75 8.16 9.91
N ASN A 61 -0.56 8.12 10.08
CA ASN A 61 -1.50 8.09 8.95
C ASN A 61 -2.08 9.49 8.65
N GLY A 62 -1.61 10.52 9.36
CA GLY A 62 -2.05 11.90 9.17
C GLY A 62 -1.61 12.49 7.84
N ARG A 63 -2.38 13.47 7.34
CA ARG A 63 -2.17 14.12 6.04
C ARG A 63 -0.74 14.60 5.83
N LYS A 64 -0.11 15.15 6.87
CA LYS A 64 1.28 15.63 6.80
C LYS A 64 2.27 14.53 6.44
N ASN A 65 2.14 13.33 7.03
CA ASN A 65 3.00 12.21 6.67
C ASN A 65 2.64 11.68 5.29
N ILE A 66 1.35 11.44 5.01
CA ILE A 66 0.89 10.90 3.71
C ILE A 66 1.51 11.70 2.54
N MET A 67 1.37 13.03 2.58
CA MET A 67 1.87 13.91 1.52
C MET A 67 3.39 13.87 1.39
N ARG A 68 4.12 13.84 2.51
CA ARG A 68 5.58 13.73 2.48
C ARG A 68 6.03 12.36 1.97
N ALA A 69 5.41 11.29 2.46
CA ALA A 69 5.79 9.91 2.18
C ALA A 69 5.57 9.58 0.69
N VAL A 70 4.45 10.00 0.10
CA VAL A 70 4.20 9.77 -1.34
C VAL A 70 5.22 10.50 -2.20
N ASP A 71 5.56 11.76 -1.88
CA ASP A 71 6.54 12.54 -2.65
C ASP A 71 7.95 11.92 -2.55
N ALA A 72 8.31 11.45 -1.36
CA ALA A 72 9.58 10.77 -1.15
C ALA A 72 9.64 9.41 -1.88
N SER A 73 8.54 8.66 -1.88
CA SER A 73 8.44 7.37 -2.54
C SER A 73 8.52 7.51 -4.06
N LEU A 74 7.76 8.44 -4.65
CA LEU A 74 7.83 8.78 -6.08
C LEU A 74 9.25 9.17 -6.52
N LYS A 75 9.93 9.98 -5.70
CA LYS A 75 11.32 10.35 -5.94
C LYS A 75 12.26 9.15 -5.94
N ARG A 76 12.13 8.23 -4.97
CA ARG A 76 12.97 7.02 -4.90
C ARG A 76 12.67 6.05 -6.04
N LEU A 77 11.39 5.84 -6.35
CA LEU A 77 10.94 4.99 -7.45
C LEU A 77 11.26 5.57 -8.84
N GLY A 78 11.61 6.86 -8.94
CA GLY A 78 11.94 7.50 -10.21
C GLY A 78 10.74 7.60 -11.17
N THR A 79 9.53 7.73 -10.64
CA THR A 79 8.28 7.81 -11.42
C THR A 79 7.35 8.90 -10.87
N ASP A 80 6.40 9.30 -11.69
CA ASP A 80 5.37 10.30 -11.44
C ASP A 80 4.07 9.73 -10.84
N TYR A 81 3.91 8.40 -10.83
CA TYR A 81 2.75 7.76 -10.21
C TYR A 81 3.06 6.42 -9.53
N ILE A 82 2.24 6.07 -8.55
CA ILE A 82 2.17 4.75 -7.90
C ILE A 82 0.85 4.07 -8.31
N ASP A 83 0.87 2.79 -8.64
CA ASP A 83 -0.33 2.07 -9.06
C ASP A 83 -1.23 1.75 -7.85
N LEU A 84 -0.64 1.29 -6.75
CA LEU A 84 -1.36 1.00 -5.52
C LEU A 84 -0.63 1.60 -4.30
N TYR A 85 -1.26 2.56 -3.63
CA TYR A 85 -0.69 3.16 -2.42
C TYR A 85 -1.42 2.67 -1.17
N LEU A 86 -0.66 2.07 -0.27
CA LEU A 86 -1.19 1.33 0.88
C LEU A 86 -0.87 2.05 2.19
N LEU A 87 -1.88 2.21 3.04
CA LEU A 87 -1.66 2.48 4.46
C LEU A 87 -1.07 1.21 5.09
N HIS A 88 0.14 1.29 5.65
CA HIS A 88 0.92 0.11 6.07
C HIS A 88 0.38 -0.51 7.37
N VAL A 89 0.04 0.32 8.35
CA VAL A 89 -0.57 -0.14 9.62
C VAL A 89 -1.47 0.95 10.21
N TRP A 90 -2.51 0.55 10.94
CA TRP A 90 -3.40 1.51 11.58
C TRP A 90 -2.72 2.23 12.77
N ASP A 91 -2.57 3.55 12.69
CA ASP A 91 -1.92 4.37 13.72
C ASP A 91 -2.78 4.65 14.97
N ARG A 92 -4.08 4.30 14.93
CA ARG A 92 -5.07 4.46 16.02
C ARG A 92 -5.38 5.89 16.45
N ILE A 93 -4.83 6.90 15.77
CA ILE A 93 -4.97 8.30 16.17
C ILE A 93 -5.49 9.18 15.04
N THR A 94 -5.21 8.82 13.78
CA THR A 94 -5.68 9.60 12.64
C THR A 94 -7.10 9.14 12.26
N PRO A 95 -8.08 10.07 12.20
CA PRO A 95 -9.43 9.75 11.75
C PRO A 95 -9.44 9.18 10.33
N ALA A 96 -10.27 8.16 10.09
CA ALA A 96 -10.42 7.56 8.76
C ALA A 96 -10.82 8.60 7.70
N GLU A 97 -11.63 9.58 8.07
CA GLU A 97 -12.03 10.69 7.20
C GLU A 97 -10.84 11.49 6.68
N GLU A 98 -9.84 11.75 7.53
CA GLU A 98 -8.63 12.47 7.12
C GLU A 98 -7.77 11.61 6.18
N VAL A 99 -7.59 10.33 6.53
CA VAL A 99 -6.84 9.36 5.71
C VAL A 99 -7.46 9.27 4.32
N LEU A 100 -8.74 8.93 4.25
CA LEU A 100 -9.44 8.67 2.99
C LEU A 100 -9.54 9.94 2.14
N ARG A 101 -9.80 11.11 2.75
CA ARG A 101 -9.78 12.37 1.99
C ARG A 101 -8.40 12.67 1.42
N THR A 102 -7.33 12.40 2.17
CA THR A 102 -5.96 12.68 1.70
C THR A 102 -5.57 11.73 0.57
N LEU A 103 -5.89 10.44 0.69
CA LEU A 103 -5.64 9.46 -0.36
C LEU A 103 -6.44 9.77 -1.64
N ASP A 104 -7.70 10.20 -1.51
CA ASP A 104 -8.52 10.68 -2.63
C ASP A 104 -7.89 11.92 -3.32
N ASP A 105 -7.37 12.88 -2.54
CA ASP A 105 -6.65 14.04 -3.08
C ASP A 105 -5.43 13.60 -3.92
N LEU A 106 -4.71 12.55 -3.51
CA LEU A 106 -3.55 12.01 -4.25
C LEU A 106 -3.95 11.32 -5.56
N VAL A 107 -5.07 10.60 -5.55
CA VAL A 107 -5.63 9.96 -6.76
C VAL A 107 -6.06 11.03 -7.75
N ARG A 108 -6.82 12.04 -7.30
CA ARG A 108 -7.23 13.19 -8.14
C ARG A 108 -6.03 13.97 -8.69
N ALA A 109 -4.94 14.06 -7.92
CA ALA A 109 -3.70 14.68 -8.36
C ALA A 109 -2.88 13.83 -9.35
N GLY A 110 -3.29 12.58 -9.62
CA GLY A 110 -2.61 11.67 -10.52
C GLY A 110 -1.31 11.09 -9.96
N LYS A 111 -1.02 11.25 -8.67
CA LYS A 111 0.16 10.68 -8.01
C LYS A 111 -0.03 9.20 -7.66
N VAL A 112 -1.28 8.78 -7.50
CA VAL A 112 -1.67 7.41 -7.18
C VAL A 112 -2.79 6.98 -8.13
N ARG A 113 -2.88 5.70 -8.48
CA ARG A 113 -4.02 5.16 -9.27
C ARG A 113 -5.09 4.57 -8.37
N HIS A 114 -4.69 3.71 -7.42
CA HIS A 114 -5.58 3.05 -6.47
C HIS A 114 -5.03 3.06 -5.05
N ILE A 115 -5.92 2.87 -4.09
CA ILE A 115 -5.58 2.90 -2.66
C ILE A 115 -5.88 1.55 -2.01
N GLY A 116 -5.11 1.22 -0.98
CA GLY A 116 -5.31 0.01 -0.20
C GLY A 116 -5.02 0.20 1.27
N LEU A 117 -5.35 -0.80 2.07
CA LEU A 117 -5.10 -0.85 3.51
C LEU A 117 -4.34 -2.12 3.86
N SER A 118 -3.38 -2.01 4.78
CA SER A 118 -2.66 -3.12 5.39
C SER A 118 -2.79 -3.05 6.90
N ASP A 119 -2.94 -4.21 7.54
CA ASP A 119 -2.94 -4.37 9.00
C ASP A 119 -3.84 -3.38 9.76
N VAL A 120 -5.02 -3.11 9.18
CA VAL A 120 -6.12 -2.39 9.83
C VAL A 120 -7.17 -3.39 10.29
N PRO A 121 -7.86 -3.19 11.44
CA PRO A 121 -8.93 -4.08 11.84
C PRO A 121 -10.11 -4.04 10.85
N ALA A 122 -10.85 -5.14 10.70
CA ALA A 122 -11.93 -5.25 9.71
C ALA A 122 -12.99 -4.15 9.85
N TRP A 123 -13.33 -3.74 11.08
CA TRP A 123 -14.27 -2.62 11.30
C TRP A 123 -13.74 -1.28 10.75
N TYR A 124 -12.42 -1.08 10.77
CA TYR A 124 -11.80 0.13 10.20
C TYR A 124 -11.83 0.06 8.68
N ALA A 125 -11.54 -1.09 8.08
CA ALA A 125 -11.71 -1.29 6.63
C ALA A 125 -13.16 -1.04 6.20
N GLY A 126 -14.14 -1.56 6.97
CA GLY A 126 -15.56 -1.28 6.79
C GLY A 126 -15.90 0.21 6.87
N ARG A 127 -15.37 0.92 7.87
CA ARG A 127 -15.55 2.37 8.01
C ARG A 127 -14.94 3.13 6.83
N ALA A 128 -13.73 2.79 6.42
CA ALA A 128 -13.03 3.42 5.30
C ALA A 128 -13.83 3.28 4.01
N GLN A 129 -14.30 2.08 3.71
CA GLN A 129 -15.12 1.80 2.52
C GLN A 129 -16.46 2.55 2.58
N ALA A 130 -17.14 2.56 3.73
CA ALA A 130 -18.39 3.31 3.89
C ALA A 130 -18.20 4.82 3.69
N ILE A 131 -17.08 5.39 4.15
CA ILE A 131 -16.74 6.81 3.91
C ILE A 131 -16.52 7.04 2.42
N ALA A 132 -15.80 6.15 1.73
CA ALA A 132 -15.53 6.27 0.30
C ALA A 132 -16.84 6.27 -0.51
N GLU A 133 -17.74 5.32 -0.22
CA GLU A 133 -19.07 5.23 -0.82
C GLU A 133 -19.92 6.48 -0.55
N LEU A 134 -19.96 6.95 0.70
CA LEU A 134 -20.76 8.11 1.10
C LEU A 134 -20.27 9.42 0.47
N ARG A 135 -18.94 9.59 0.36
CA ARG A 135 -18.32 10.84 -0.08
C ARG A 135 -17.95 10.85 -1.57
N GLY A 136 -18.08 9.71 -2.25
CA GLY A 136 -17.59 9.55 -3.62
C GLY A 136 -16.07 9.73 -3.71
N TYR A 137 -15.34 9.19 -2.74
CA TYR A 137 -13.88 9.10 -2.79
C TYR A 137 -13.43 7.83 -3.51
N GLU A 138 -12.15 7.75 -3.88
CA GLU A 138 -11.56 6.50 -4.37
C GLU A 138 -11.87 5.32 -3.42
N PRO A 139 -12.42 4.20 -3.92
CA PRO A 139 -12.71 3.03 -3.11
C PRO A 139 -11.44 2.30 -2.66
N VAL A 140 -11.52 1.58 -1.54
CA VAL A 140 -10.43 0.72 -1.07
C VAL A 140 -10.35 -0.49 -2.00
N SER A 141 -9.34 -0.51 -2.87
CA SER A 141 -9.22 -1.51 -3.93
C SER A 141 -8.52 -2.79 -3.46
N ALA A 142 -7.71 -2.72 -2.41
CA ALA A 142 -6.94 -3.84 -1.91
C ALA A 142 -6.79 -3.83 -0.38
N LEU A 143 -6.77 -5.04 0.18
CA LEU A 143 -6.41 -5.32 1.57
C LEU A 143 -5.16 -6.19 1.59
N GLN A 144 -4.04 -5.64 2.07
CA GLN A 144 -2.81 -6.39 2.24
C GLN A 144 -2.76 -7.01 3.64
N LEU A 145 -2.76 -8.34 3.75
CA LEU A 145 -2.91 -9.05 5.03
C LEU A 145 -2.08 -10.34 5.10
N GLU A 146 -1.72 -10.76 6.31
CA GLU A 146 -1.05 -12.05 6.53
C GLU A 146 -2.00 -13.19 6.17
N TYR A 147 -1.52 -14.15 5.38
CA TYR A 147 -2.27 -15.37 5.16
C TYR A 147 -1.36 -16.52 4.76
N SER A 148 -1.48 -17.64 5.46
CA SER A 148 -0.75 -18.87 5.20
C SER A 148 -1.52 -20.07 5.76
N LEU A 149 -1.01 -21.29 5.61
CA LEU A 149 -1.60 -22.44 6.31
C LEU A 149 -1.52 -22.32 7.85
N ALA A 150 -0.56 -21.54 8.36
CA ALA A 150 -0.36 -21.32 9.78
C ALA A 150 -1.16 -20.12 10.34
N GLU A 151 -1.52 -19.15 9.50
CA GLU A 151 -2.27 -17.94 9.89
C GLU A 151 -3.44 -17.73 8.93
N ARG A 152 -4.67 -17.93 9.43
CA ARG A 152 -5.91 -17.95 8.64
C ARG A 152 -6.99 -17.00 9.16
N ALA A 153 -6.66 -16.11 10.09
CA ALA A 153 -7.62 -15.24 10.75
C ALA A 153 -8.40 -14.34 9.77
N ILE A 154 -7.80 -14.02 8.61
CA ILE A 154 -8.44 -13.18 7.60
C ILE A 154 -9.72 -13.77 7.01
N GLU A 155 -9.91 -15.10 7.11
CA GLU A 155 -11.07 -15.81 6.57
C GLU A 155 -12.37 -15.44 7.30
N HIS A 156 -12.30 -14.97 8.55
CA HIS A 156 -13.48 -14.67 9.35
C HIS A 156 -14.19 -13.39 8.91
N GLU A 157 -13.43 -12.31 8.69
CA GLU A 157 -13.99 -10.96 8.48
C GLU A 157 -13.55 -10.34 7.15
N TYR A 158 -12.29 -10.52 6.75
CA TYR A 158 -11.75 -9.84 5.57
C TYR A 158 -12.14 -10.51 4.27
N ALA A 159 -12.14 -11.85 4.19
CA ALA A 159 -12.59 -12.55 2.98
C ALA A 159 -14.06 -12.25 2.62
N PRO A 160 -15.02 -12.28 3.57
CA PRO A 160 -16.39 -11.81 3.30
C PRO A 160 -16.46 -10.33 2.93
N PHE A 161 -15.72 -9.46 3.62
CA PHE A 161 -15.68 -8.02 3.32
C PHE A 161 -15.17 -7.77 1.88
N ALA A 162 -14.03 -8.34 1.53
CA ALA A 162 -13.38 -8.23 0.23
C ALA A 162 -14.33 -8.66 -0.90
N THR A 163 -14.96 -9.83 -0.75
CA THR A 163 -15.94 -10.36 -1.71
C THR A 163 -17.15 -9.43 -1.86
N ARG A 164 -17.65 -8.86 -0.76
CA ARG A 164 -18.83 -7.99 -0.75
C ARG A 164 -18.57 -6.62 -1.38
N HIS A 165 -17.41 -6.02 -1.10
CA HIS A 165 -17.09 -4.65 -1.50
C HIS A 165 -16.17 -4.57 -2.73
N GLY A 166 -15.80 -5.71 -3.32
CA GLY A 166 -14.96 -5.75 -4.51
C GLY A 166 -13.50 -5.36 -4.25
N ALA A 167 -13.03 -5.50 -3.01
CA ALA A 167 -11.63 -5.28 -2.66
C ALA A 167 -10.82 -6.57 -2.89
N GLY A 168 -9.65 -6.49 -3.50
CA GLY A 168 -8.73 -7.62 -3.63
C GLY A 168 -8.05 -7.94 -2.31
N ILE A 169 -7.79 -9.23 -2.05
CA ILE A 169 -6.91 -9.65 -0.95
C ILE A 169 -5.50 -9.84 -1.50
N MET A 170 -4.57 -9.08 -0.95
CA MET A 170 -3.14 -9.13 -1.28
C MET A 170 -2.40 -9.80 -0.12
N VAL A 171 -2.01 -11.05 -0.30
CA VAL A 171 -1.41 -11.83 0.79
C VAL A 171 0.06 -11.51 0.96
N TRP A 172 0.52 -11.36 2.21
CA TRP A 172 1.93 -11.40 2.57
C TRP A 172 2.27 -12.61 3.46
N SER A 173 3.55 -12.98 3.48
CA SER A 173 4.08 -14.18 4.14
C SER A 173 3.29 -15.48 3.85
N PRO A 174 3.06 -15.86 2.58
CA PRO A 174 2.33 -17.09 2.25
C PRO A 174 2.98 -18.37 2.81
N LEU A 175 4.28 -18.32 3.12
CA LEU A 175 5.04 -19.41 3.72
C LEU A 175 5.36 -19.19 5.21
N ALA A 176 4.63 -18.29 5.89
CA ALA A 176 4.81 -17.98 7.32
C ALA A 176 6.29 -17.67 7.66
N SER A 177 6.90 -16.74 6.92
CA SER A 177 8.32 -16.38 7.05
C SER A 177 9.30 -17.56 6.87
N GLY A 178 8.93 -18.55 6.05
CA GLY A 178 9.76 -19.72 5.73
C GLY A 178 9.54 -20.94 6.63
N LEU A 179 8.50 -20.93 7.48
CA LEU A 179 8.11 -22.07 8.29
C LEU A 179 7.52 -23.22 7.47
N LEU A 180 6.80 -22.90 6.38
CA LEU A 180 6.11 -23.87 5.50
C LEU A 180 6.93 -24.22 4.25
#